data_AF-A0A2V5PJS6-F1
#
_entry.id   AF-A0A2V5PJS6-F1
#
_cell.length_a   1.000
_cell.length_b   1.000
_cell.length_c   1.000
_cell.angle_alpha   90.00
_cell.angle_beta   90.00
_cell.angle_gamma   90.00
#
_symmetry.space_group_name_H-M   'P 1'
#
loop_
_entity.id
_entity.type
_entity.pdbx_description
1 polymer ?
#
loop_
_entity_poly.entity_id
_entity_poly.type
_entity_poly.pdbx_seq_one_letter_code
_entity_poly.pdbx_strand_id
1 'polypeptide(L)'
;DMKGRKGSTDEGGVRVPFLVRWLGKIKAGITIPEIAGAIDLLPTLTAMAGVARVGNKPLDGRDFSPLLLGNKSAARIWPERMIFTHQSGQVSVRTQQYRLDSSDGLFDMVADPGQRTNVAIQKPEIATRLSEAVAAWRKEMFGSTAASAGGQKGKARSRSDPNAPDSRPYPVGYAVFPRTPLPARDGVPHGGIRRSAPAPNCSYFVNWTSREDSMTWDIEVATTGGYEVEVQYTCPEQDAGSTIELEFKGSELTGKVAKGWDPPLYTDQDRVLRRAESLMKEFRTLNLGVMRLEKGRGLLTLRALEIPGKSVMDMRMVVLTLKKP
;
A
#
# COMPACT_ATOMS: atom_id res chain seq x y z
N ASP A 1 21.56 18.78 -4.34
CA ASP A 1 20.52 18.92 -5.39
C ASP A 1 20.47 17.63 -6.21
N MET A 2 19.30 17.00 -6.27
CA MET A 2 19.04 15.69 -6.92
C MET A 2 17.83 15.82 -7.83
N LYS A 3 17.87 15.24 -9.04
CA LYS A 3 16.75 15.30 -10.00
C LYS A 3 15.49 14.63 -9.44
N GLY A 4 14.35 15.24 -9.71
CA GLY A 4 13.05 14.69 -9.35
C GLY A 4 12.60 15.05 -7.93
N ARG A 5 11.40 14.60 -7.59
CA ARG A 5 10.74 14.83 -6.30
C ARG A 5 9.79 13.67 -5.99
N LYS A 6 9.07 13.75 -4.87
CA LYS A 6 8.03 12.79 -4.49
C LYS A 6 7.15 12.40 -5.70
N GLY A 7 7.04 11.10 -5.95
CA GLY A 7 6.27 10.53 -7.06
C GLY A 7 7.03 10.41 -8.39
N SER A 8 8.32 10.72 -8.42
CA SER A 8 9.21 10.40 -9.55
C SER A 8 10.06 9.16 -9.26
N THR A 9 10.60 8.53 -10.31
CA THR A 9 11.54 7.40 -10.23
C THR A 9 13.03 7.83 -10.32
N ASP A 10 13.29 9.14 -10.31
CA ASP A 10 14.62 9.76 -10.26
C ASP A 10 15.15 9.86 -8.80
N GLU A 11 16.41 10.26 -8.62
CA GLU A 11 17.14 10.18 -7.33
C GLU A 11 16.42 10.94 -6.22
N GLY A 12 15.97 12.16 -6.51
CA GLY A 12 15.23 13.01 -5.56
C GLY A 12 13.82 12.50 -5.25
N GLY A 13 13.31 11.53 -6.01
CA GLY A 13 12.05 10.84 -5.73
C GLY A 13 12.20 9.59 -4.85
N VAL A 14 13.37 8.93 -4.88
CA VAL A 14 13.54 7.58 -4.31
C VAL A 14 14.64 7.49 -3.24
N ARG A 15 15.65 8.36 -3.28
CA ARG A 15 16.72 8.37 -2.28
C ARG A 15 16.27 9.17 -1.07
N VAL A 16 16.39 8.56 0.10
CA VAL A 16 15.96 9.14 1.37
C VAL A 16 17.08 9.02 2.41
N PRO A 17 17.10 9.90 3.43
CA PRO A 17 17.93 9.69 4.61
C PRO A 17 17.54 8.38 5.31
N PHE A 18 18.53 7.57 5.69
CA PHE A 18 18.33 6.33 6.44
C PHE A 18 19.41 6.23 7.52
N LEU A 19 19.00 6.18 8.78
CA LEU A 19 19.90 6.11 9.93
C LEU A 19 19.55 4.90 10.79
N VAL A 20 20.57 4.17 11.25
CA VAL A 20 20.42 3.02 12.14
C VAL A 20 21.32 3.23 13.36
N ARG A 21 20.78 3.00 14.56
CA ARG A 21 21.52 3.06 15.81
C ARG A 21 21.27 1.79 16.60
N TRP A 22 22.36 1.11 16.97
CA TRP A 22 22.32 0.01 17.93
C TRP A 22 23.51 0.11 18.88
N LEU A 23 23.23 0.55 20.11
CA LEU A 23 24.24 0.75 21.14
C LEU A 23 24.96 -0.56 21.47
N GLY A 24 26.29 -0.49 21.56
CA GLY A 24 27.16 -1.64 21.84
C GLY A 24 27.29 -2.65 20.69
N LYS A 25 26.65 -2.42 19.53
CA LYS A 25 26.69 -3.34 18.38
C LYS A 25 27.15 -2.66 17.09
N ILE A 26 26.55 -1.52 16.74
CA ILE A 26 26.94 -0.75 15.56
C ILE A 26 27.92 0.34 15.99
N LYS A 27 29.07 0.42 15.33
CA LYS A 27 30.05 1.48 15.58
C LYS A 27 29.43 2.83 15.24
N ALA A 28 29.51 3.79 16.16
CA ALA A 28 29.01 5.13 15.93
C ALA A 28 29.79 5.85 14.81
N GLY A 29 29.09 6.72 14.07
CA GLY A 29 29.70 7.60 13.06
C GLY A 29 30.16 6.91 11.77
N ILE A 30 29.78 5.64 11.54
CA ILE A 30 30.07 4.98 10.27
C ILE A 30 29.14 5.47 9.15
N THR A 31 29.66 5.49 7.92
CA THR A 31 28.89 5.75 6.69
C THR A 31 29.03 4.52 5.80
N ILE A 32 27.90 4.04 5.26
CA ILE A 32 27.81 2.89 4.36
C ILE A 32 27.45 3.44 2.97
N PRO A 33 28.39 3.50 2.01
CA PRO A 33 28.15 4.06 0.68
C PRO A 33 27.42 3.10 -0.27
N GLU A 34 27.35 1.82 0.07
CA GLU A 34 26.69 0.80 -0.73
C GLU A 34 25.18 1.08 -0.88
N ILE A 35 24.66 0.86 -2.09
CA ILE A 35 23.22 1.01 -2.34
C ILE A 35 22.43 -0.08 -1.62
N ALA A 36 21.36 0.33 -0.94
CA ALA A 36 20.37 -0.53 -0.31
C ALA A 36 18.96 0.04 -0.57
N GLY A 37 17.94 -0.80 -0.42
CA GLY A 37 16.54 -0.43 -0.54
C GLY A 37 15.75 -0.79 0.71
N ALA A 38 14.56 -0.21 0.88
CA ALA A 38 13.66 -0.55 1.98
C ALA A 38 13.31 -2.05 2.01
N ILE A 39 13.33 -2.72 0.84
CA ILE A 39 13.16 -4.17 0.70
C ILE A 39 14.18 -4.99 1.51
N ASP A 40 15.35 -4.42 1.81
CA ASP A 40 16.41 -5.08 2.55
C ASP A 40 16.20 -5.06 4.07
N LEU A 41 15.25 -4.26 4.58
CA LEU A 41 14.97 -4.15 6.01
C LEU A 41 14.49 -5.47 6.59
N LEU A 42 13.58 -6.17 5.90
CA LEU A 42 13.03 -7.43 6.40
C LEU A 42 14.13 -8.49 6.65
N PRO A 43 14.94 -8.90 5.65
CA PRO A 43 15.99 -9.90 5.88
C PRO A 43 17.01 -9.44 6.91
N THR A 44 17.40 -8.15 6.89
CA THR A 44 18.36 -7.58 7.84
C THR A 44 17.86 -7.64 9.28
N LEU A 45 16.62 -7.21 9.54
CA LEU A 45 16.04 -7.21 10.87
C LEU A 45 15.80 -8.64 11.38
N THR A 46 15.39 -9.58 10.53
CA THR A 46 15.24 -11.00 10.93
C THR A 46 16.58 -11.62 11.32
N ALA A 47 17.64 -11.35 10.55
CA ALA A 47 18.98 -11.84 10.85
C ALA A 47 19.51 -11.24 12.17
N MET A 48 19.37 -9.92 12.36
CA MET A 48 19.79 -9.23 13.57
C MET A 48 19.00 -9.64 14.82
N ALA A 49 17.73 -10.00 14.67
CA ALA A 49 16.87 -10.46 15.77
C ALA A 49 17.00 -11.96 16.06
N GLY A 50 17.70 -12.73 15.22
CA GLY A 50 17.76 -14.20 15.34
C GLY A 50 16.41 -14.87 15.11
N VAL A 51 15.51 -14.24 14.34
CA VAL A 51 14.17 -14.76 14.06
C VAL A 51 14.17 -15.44 12.69
N ALA A 52 13.68 -16.69 12.67
CA ALA A 52 13.52 -17.41 11.41
C ALA A 52 12.45 -16.74 10.54
N ARG A 53 12.76 -16.59 9.24
CA ARG A 53 11.79 -16.11 8.27
C ARG A 53 10.69 -17.15 8.08
N VAL A 54 9.44 -16.73 8.24
CA VAL A 54 8.26 -17.56 7.96
C VAL A 54 7.77 -17.29 6.54
N GLY A 55 7.51 -18.35 5.77
CA GLY A 55 7.00 -18.29 4.40
C GLY A 55 7.96 -18.90 3.37
N ASN A 56 7.41 -19.22 2.20
CA ASN A 56 8.11 -19.93 1.10
C ASN A 56 8.42 -19.03 -0.11
N LYS A 57 7.85 -17.83 -0.21
CA LYS A 57 8.11 -16.90 -1.31
C LYS A 57 9.55 -16.38 -1.27
N PRO A 58 10.26 -16.15 -2.38
CA PRO A 58 11.57 -15.51 -2.35
C PRO A 58 11.51 -14.09 -1.74
N LEU A 59 12.65 -13.56 -1.27
CA LEU A 59 12.79 -12.17 -0.87
C LEU A 59 13.56 -11.41 -1.95
N ASP A 60 13.10 -10.21 -2.29
CA ASP A 60 13.84 -9.29 -3.17
C ASP A 60 14.99 -8.57 -2.44
N GLY A 61 14.88 -8.49 -1.12
CA GLY A 61 15.86 -7.83 -0.24
C GLY A 61 17.04 -8.74 0.12
N ARG A 62 18.13 -8.11 0.56
CA ARG A 62 19.36 -8.74 1.04
C ARG A 62 19.68 -8.30 2.46
N ASP A 63 20.26 -9.18 3.28
CA ASP A 63 20.72 -8.84 4.62
C ASP A 63 21.98 -7.95 4.57
N PHE A 64 21.85 -6.67 4.96
CA PHE A 64 22.98 -5.73 5.07
C PHE A 64 23.55 -5.62 6.48
N SER A 65 23.13 -6.46 7.43
CA SER A 65 23.71 -6.49 8.78
C SER A 65 25.24 -6.64 8.81
N PRO A 66 25.91 -7.33 7.85
CA PRO A 66 27.38 -7.35 7.83
C PRO A 66 28.02 -5.99 7.59
N LEU A 67 27.36 -5.10 6.83
CA LEU A 67 27.80 -3.73 6.61
C LEU A 67 27.65 -2.90 7.90
N LEU A 68 26.58 -3.13 8.66
CA LEU A 68 26.33 -2.45 9.94
C LEU A 68 27.31 -2.86 11.05
N LEU A 69 27.62 -4.16 11.12
CA LEU A 69 28.38 -4.76 12.23
C LEU A 69 29.90 -4.78 11.97
N GLY A 70 30.36 -4.27 10.82
CA GLY A 70 31.78 -4.03 10.56
C GLY A 70 32.62 -5.30 10.38
N ASN A 71 32.01 -6.42 9.97
CA ASN A 71 32.74 -7.65 9.69
C ASN A 71 33.51 -7.50 8.36
N LYS A 72 34.78 -7.08 8.41
CA LYS A 72 35.61 -6.70 7.25
C LYS A 72 35.88 -7.81 6.21
N SER A 73 35.48 -9.05 6.48
CA SER A 73 35.33 -10.09 5.44
C SER A 73 34.28 -9.66 4.37
N ALA A 74 33.36 -8.77 4.77
CA ALA A 74 32.85 -7.53 4.14
C ALA A 74 32.90 -7.38 2.61
N ALA A 75 34.11 -7.25 2.08
CA ALA A 75 34.29 -6.87 0.68
C ALA A 75 33.84 -7.98 -0.31
N ARG A 76 33.59 -9.20 0.20
CA ARG A 76 32.85 -10.28 -0.51
C ARG A 76 31.33 -10.25 -0.28
N ILE A 77 30.81 -9.35 0.55
CA ILE A 77 29.53 -9.48 1.26
C ILE A 77 28.43 -8.52 0.76
N TRP A 78 28.72 -7.61 -0.18
CA TRP A 78 27.66 -6.84 -0.86
C TRP A 78 27.83 -6.84 -2.39
N PRO A 79 27.36 -7.89 -3.08
CA PRO A 79 27.55 -8.03 -4.52
C PRO A 79 26.79 -6.94 -5.29
N GLU A 80 27.27 -6.62 -6.49
CA GLU A 80 26.56 -5.70 -7.41
C GLU A 80 25.08 -6.11 -7.51
N ARG A 81 24.21 -5.10 -7.55
CA ARG A 81 22.78 -5.29 -7.67
C ARG A 81 22.13 -4.22 -8.51
N MET A 82 20.94 -4.56 -8.96
CA MET A 82 20.00 -3.62 -9.58
C MET A 82 18.83 -3.43 -8.64
N ILE A 83 18.47 -2.17 -8.37
CA ILE A 83 17.26 -1.78 -7.65
C ILE A 83 16.34 -1.11 -8.66
N PHE A 84 15.17 -1.70 -8.86
CA PHE A 84 14.16 -1.20 -9.79
C PHE A 84 13.15 -0.34 -9.03
N THR A 85 12.78 0.80 -9.60
CA THR A 85 11.68 1.63 -9.10
C THR A 85 10.62 1.72 -10.17
N HIS A 86 9.36 1.51 -9.79
CA HIS A 86 8.22 1.69 -10.67
C HIS A 86 7.22 2.69 -10.07
N GLN A 87 6.77 3.64 -10.88
CA GLN A 87 5.70 4.57 -10.53
C GLN A 87 4.90 4.94 -11.78
N SER A 88 3.60 4.61 -11.80
CA SER A 88 2.68 4.99 -12.89
C SER A 88 3.21 4.65 -14.30
N GLY A 89 3.72 3.43 -14.48
CA GLY A 89 4.28 2.94 -15.75
C GLY A 89 5.74 3.33 -15.99
N GLN A 90 6.27 4.33 -15.29
CA GLN A 90 7.68 4.71 -15.36
C GLN A 90 8.52 3.71 -14.57
N VAL A 91 9.63 3.25 -15.15
CA VAL A 91 10.58 2.34 -14.50
C VAL A 91 11.97 2.93 -14.58
N SER A 92 12.71 2.94 -13.48
CA SER A 92 14.15 3.23 -13.47
C SER A 92 14.89 2.07 -12.81
N VAL A 93 16.18 1.91 -13.14
CA VAL A 93 17.06 0.92 -12.52
C VAL A 93 18.33 1.59 -12.02
N ARG A 94 18.74 1.25 -10.79
CA ARG A 94 19.92 1.79 -10.10
C ARG A 94 20.89 0.67 -9.74
N THR A 95 22.15 0.82 -10.14
CA THR A 95 23.30 0.00 -9.67
C THR A 95 24.09 0.77 -8.61
N GLN A 96 25.32 0.37 -8.26
CA GLN A 96 26.19 1.22 -7.43
C GLN A 96 26.67 2.46 -8.20
N GLN A 97 27.10 2.29 -9.46
CA GLN A 97 27.70 3.37 -10.26
C GLN A 97 26.66 4.11 -11.11
N TYR A 98 25.72 3.40 -11.74
CA TYR A 98 24.85 3.97 -12.77
C TYR A 98 23.37 3.95 -12.39
N ARG A 99 22.58 4.85 -13.01
CA ARG A 99 21.12 4.75 -13.13
C ARG A 99 20.72 4.85 -14.59
N LEU A 100 19.78 4.01 -15.02
CA LEU A 100 18.96 4.26 -16.21
C LEU A 100 17.60 4.81 -15.75
N ASP A 101 17.23 6.00 -16.21
CA ASP A 101 15.93 6.61 -15.90
C ASP A 101 14.82 6.11 -16.85
N SER A 102 13.58 6.52 -16.60
CA SER A 102 12.42 6.09 -17.38
C SER A 102 12.33 6.68 -18.80
N SER A 103 13.28 7.54 -19.18
CA SER A 103 13.42 8.10 -20.53
C SER A 103 14.65 7.55 -21.25
N ASP A 104 15.18 6.42 -20.77
CA ASP A 104 16.38 5.75 -21.26
C ASP A 104 17.65 6.63 -21.15
N GLY A 105 17.65 7.61 -20.24
CA GLY A 105 18.84 8.37 -19.89
C GLY A 105 19.73 7.59 -18.93
N LEU A 106 21.02 7.43 -19.27
CA LEU A 106 22.00 6.78 -18.40
C LEU A 106 22.81 7.85 -17.66
N PHE A 107 22.93 7.73 -16.34
CA PHE A 107 23.65 8.70 -15.51
C PHE A 107 24.66 7.98 -14.62
N ASP A 108 25.86 8.55 -14.52
CA ASP A 108 26.85 8.15 -13.53
C ASP A 108 26.51 8.80 -12.19
N MET A 109 26.01 8.01 -11.24
CA MET A 109 25.48 8.51 -9.97
C MET A 109 26.54 8.78 -8.92
N VAL A 110 27.79 8.37 -9.16
CA VAL A 110 28.92 8.70 -8.30
C VAL A 110 29.53 10.02 -8.73
N ALA A 111 29.74 10.21 -10.02
CA ALA A 111 30.25 11.47 -10.58
C ALA A 111 29.17 12.57 -10.66
N ASP A 112 27.91 12.19 -10.91
CA ASP A 112 26.78 13.09 -11.12
C ASP A 112 25.51 12.60 -10.37
N PRO A 113 25.47 12.74 -9.04
CA PRO A 113 24.28 12.41 -8.25
C PRO A 113 23.06 13.28 -8.58
N GLY A 114 23.25 14.36 -9.35
CA GLY A 114 22.18 15.25 -9.79
C GLY A 114 21.46 14.78 -11.06
N GLN A 115 21.94 13.74 -11.75
CA GLN A 115 21.42 13.29 -13.06
C GLN A 115 21.33 14.41 -14.11
N ARG A 116 22.41 15.18 -14.26
CA ARG A 116 22.54 16.30 -15.20
C ARG A 116 23.11 15.89 -16.56
N THR A 117 24.02 14.92 -16.59
CA THR A 117 24.73 14.51 -17.80
C THR A 117 24.36 13.08 -18.19
N ASN A 118 23.61 12.96 -19.30
CA ASN A 118 23.32 11.66 -19.90
C ASN A 118 24.58 11.10 -20.57
N VAL A 119 25.06 9.96 -20.10
CA VAL A 119 26.26 9.27 -20.57
C VAL A 119 25.96 8.04 -21.46
N ALA A 120 24.72 7.87 -21.92
CA ALA A 120 24.30 6.68 -22.68
C ALA A 120 25.11 6.48 -23.97
N ILE A 121 25.43 7.55 -24.70
CA ILE A 121 26.24 7.48 -25.94
C ILE A 121 27.70 7.10 -25.62
N GLN A 122 28.22 7.56 -24.48
CA GLN A 122 29.58 7.30 -24.04
C GLN A 122 29.74 5.90 -23.41
N LYS A 123 28.65 5.32 -22.92
CA LYS A 123 28.61 4.00 -22.25
C LYS A 123 27.48 3.12 -22.81
N PRO A 124 27.49 2.82 -24.13
CA PRO A 124 26.37 2.13 -24.79
C PRO A 124 26.15 0.72 -24.23
N GLU A 125 27.21 0.00 -23.89
CA GLU A 125 27.12 -1.34 -23.31
C GLU A 125 26.36 -1.35 -21.97
N ILE A 126 26.57 -0.32 -21.14
CA ILE A 126 25.91 -0.19 -19.84
C ILE A 126 24.44 0.19 -20.04
N ALA A 127 24.17 1.11 -20.96
CA ALA A 127 22.81 1.50 -21.31
C ALA A 127 22.01 0.28 -21.77
N THR A 128 22.53 -0.49 -22.73
CA THR A 128 21.91 -1.72 -23.23
C THR A 128 21.67 -2.72 -22.10
N ARG A 129 22.67 -3.03 -21.28
CA ARG A 129 22.53 -3.97 -20.15
C ARG A 129 21.40 -3.57 -19.20
N LEU A 130 21.31 -2.29 -18.86
CA LEU A 130 20.28 -1.79 -17.94
C LEU A 130 18.89 -1.75 -18.59
N SER A 131 18.80 -1.40 -19.87
CA SER A 131 17.54 -1.43 -20.63
C SER A 131 16.99 -2.85 -20.75
N GLU A 132 17.85 -3.83 -21.05
CA GLU A 132 17.48 -5.25 -21.09
C GLU A 132 17.00 -5.74 -19.73
N ALA A 133 17.69 -5.34 -18.65
CA ALA A 133 17.28 -5.68 -17.29
C ALA A 133 15.91 -5.07 -16.93
N VAL A 134 15.62 -3.84 -17.34
CA VAL A 134 14.30 -3.22 -17.18
C VAL A 134 13.23 -3.96 -17.96
N ALA A 135 13.52 -4.38 -19.20
CA ALA A 135 12.59 -5.17 -20.01
C ALA A 135 12.28 -6.54 -19.37
N ALA A 136 13.31 -7.23 -18.87
CA ALA A 136 13.17 -8.48 -18.14
C ALA A 136 12.32 -8.31 -16.87
N TRP A 137 12.63 -7.28 -16.07
CA TRP A 137 11.87 -6.95 -14.85
C TRP A 137 10.40 -6.65 -15.14
N ARG A 138 10.10 -5.89 -16.21
CA ARG A 138 8.71 -5.62 -16.63
C ARG A 138 7.96 -6.91 -16.97
N LYS A 139 8.60 -7.82 -17.70
CA LYS A 139 8.01 -9.12 -18.07
C LYS A 139 7.75 -9.98 -16.83
N GLU A 140 8.66 -9.97 -15.87
CA GLU A 140 8.50 -10.68 -14.60
C GLU A 140 7.32 -10.13 -13.77
N MET A 141 7.24 -8.80 -13.64
CA MET A 141 6.25 -8.16 -12.75
C MET A 141 4.85 -8.04 -13.35
N PHE A 142 4.74 -7.86 -14.66
CA PHE A 142 3.46 -7.59 -15.33
C PHE A 142 3.05 -8.64 -16.36
N GLY A 143 3.87 -9.67 -16.57
CA GLY A 143 3.64 -10.68 -17.61
C GLY A 143 3.95 -10.17 -19.03
N SER A 144 3.85 -11.07 -20.01
CA SER A 144 4.24 -10.82 -21.41
C SER A 144 3.32 -9.87 -22.18
N THR A 145 2.07 -9.70 -21.76
CA THR A 145 1.07 -8.85 -22.45
C THR A 145 1.17 -7.37 -22.06
N ALA A 146 1.80 -7.05 -20.92
CA ALA A 146 2.02 -5.66 -20.46
C ALA A 146 3.41 -5.12 -20.84
N ALA A 147 4.33 -5.97 -21.30
CA ALA A 147 5.70 -5.62 -21.65
C ALA A 147 5.84 -4.83 -22.97
N SER A 148 4.77 -4.70 -23.77
CA SER A 148 4.78 -4.09 -25.11
C SER A 148 4.56 -2.57 -25.14
N ALA A 149 4.35 -1.90 -23.99
CA ALA A 149 4.12 -0.45 -23.94
C ALA A 149 5.43 0.38 -23.92
N GLY A 150 6.51 -0.10 -24.53
CA GLY A 150 7.74 0.65 -24.75
C GLY A 150 7.73 1.34 -26.11
N GLY A 151 7.75 2.69 -26.13
CA GLY A 151 8.17 3.42 -27.34
C GLY A 151 7.33 4.59 -27.85
N GLN A 152 6.73 5.44 -27.01
CA GLN A 152 6.28 6.76 -27.48
C GLN A 152 6.93 7.91 -26.70
N LYS A 153 7.93 8.52 -27.36
CA LYS A 153 8.49 9.84 -27.03
C LYS A 153 7.42 10.91 -27.26
N GLY A 154 7.00 11.57 -26.18
CA GLY A 154 6.05 12.67 -26.20
C GLY A 154 5.40 12.79 -24.82
N LYS A 155 4.79 13.94 -24.48
CA LYS A 155 3.94 14.13 -23.28
C LYS A 155 2.65 13.30 -23.35
N ALA A 156 2.74 12.04 -23.74
CA ALA A 156 1.68 11.07 -23.68
C ALA A 156 1.81 10.37 -22.33
N ARG A 157 0.84 10.63 -21.45
CA ARG A 157 0.47 9.72 -20.37
C ARG A 157 0.26 8.36 -21.03
N SER A 158 1.27 7.49 -21.03
CA SER A 158 1.09 6.08 -21.40
C SER A 158 0.17 5.48 -20.36
N ARG A 159 -1.14 5.60 -20.65
CA ARG A 159 -2.23 4.97 -19.94
C ARG A 159 -2.27 3.53 -20.45
N SER A 160 -1.39 2.66 -19.95
CA SER A 160 -1.94 1.42 -19.42
C SER A 160 -2.94 1.87 -18.36
N ASP A 161 -4.23 1.76 -18.65
CA ASP A 161 -5.31 2.48 -17.96
C ASP A 161 -5.04 2.65 -16.45
N PRO A 162 -4.80 3.88 -15.95
CA PRO A 162 -4.65 4.14 -14.51
C PRO A 162 -5.91 3.76 -13.71
N ASN A 163 -7.03 3.54 -14.41
CA ASN A 163 -8.30 3.07 -13.88
C ASN A 163 -8.54 1.58 -14.14
N ALA A 164 -7.60 0.82 -14.71
CA ALA A 164 -7.74 -0.63 -14.75
C ALA A 164 -7.85 -1.10 -13.30
N PRO A 165 -9.01 -1.64 -12.86
CA PRO A 165 -9.22 -1.94 -11.47
C PRO A 165 -8.18 -2.97 -11.04
N ASP A 166 -7.47 -2.68 -9.95
CA ASP A 166 -6.66 -3.68 -9.28
C ASP A 166 -7.58 -4.83 -8.90
N SER A 167 -7.48 -5.93 -9.64
CA SER A 167 -8.34 -7.09 -9.50
C SER A 167 -7.87 -8.02 -8.39
N ARG A 168 -6.86 -7.64 -7.61
CA ARG A 168 -6.40 -8.43 -6.47
C ARG A 168 -7.41 -8.28 -5.34
N PRO A 169 -7.93 -9.40 -4.80
CA PRO A 169 -8.82 -9.34 -3.66
C PRO A 169 -8.04 -8.94 -2.39
N TYR A 170 -8.75 -8.35 -1.43
CA TYR A 170 -8.22 -8.11 -0.10
C TYR A 170 -8.17 -9.41 0.71
N PRO A 171 -6.98 -9.88 1.13
CA PRO A 171 -6.88 -11.12 1.88
C PRO A 171 -7.39 -10.95 3.31
N VAL A 172 -8.27 -11.85 3.76
CA VAL A 172 -8.81 -11.87 5.13
C VAL A 172 -8.65 -13.25 5.75
N GLY A 173 -8.67 -13.34 7.08
CA GLY A 173 -8.73 -14.65 7.76
C GLY A 173 -7.41 -15.40 7.85
N TYR A 174 -6.28 -14.69 7.97
CA TYR A 174 -5.00 -15.33 8.23
C TYR A 174 -4.89 -15.75 9.69
N ALA A 175 -4.76 -17.06 9.97
CA ALA A 175 -4.85 -17.59 11.34
C ALA A 175 -3.84 -16.99 12.33
N VAL A 176 -2.63 -16.63 11.88
CA VAL A 176 -1.58 -16.04 12.73
C VAL A 176 -1.83 -14.54 12.98
N PHE A 177 -2.54 -13.86 12.06
CA PHE A 177 -2.95 -12.47 12.19
C PHE A 177 -4.46 -12.35 11.92
N PRO A 178 -5.31 -12.76 12.88
CA PRO A 178 -6.72 -13.05 12.62
C PRO A 178 -7.56 -11.80 12.36
N ARG A 179 -7.04 -10.60 12.65
CA ARG A 179 -7.75 -9.33 12.58
C ARG A 179 -7.40 -8.56 11.30
N THR A 180 -8.37 -8.42 10.41
CA THR A 180 -8.22 -7.69 9.15
C THR A 180 -9.16 -6.47 9.09
N PRO A 181 -8.62 -5.24 9.16
CA PRO A 181 -9.40 -4.04 8.87
C PRO A 181 -9.62 -3.87 7.36
N LEU A 182 -10.86 -3.58 6.99
CA LEU A 182 -11.35 -3.26 5.65
C LEU A 182 -11.80 -1.80 5.63
N PRO A 183 -10.86 -0.85 5.45
CA PRO A 183 -11.18 0.58 5.49
C PRO A 183 -11.93 1.04 4.25
N ALA A 184 -12.61 2.19 4.37
CA ALA A 184 -13.29 2.82 3.26
C ALA A 184 -12.36 3.07 2.06
N ARG A 185 -11.07 3.39 2.27
CA ARG A 185 -10.09 3.57 1.18
C ARG A 185 -10.00 2.37 0.22
N ASP A 186 -10.27 1.19 0.75
CA ASP A 186 -10.14 -0.12 0.10
C ASP A 186 -11.51 -0.65 -0.37
N GLY A 187 -12.61 0.02 0.03
CA GLY A 187 -13.97 -0.31 -0.38
C GLY A 187 -14.45 0.53 -1.57
N VAL A 188 -15.47 0.03 -2.25
CA VAL A 188 -16.17 0.71 -3.34
C VAL A 188 -17.54 1.16 -2.85
N PRO A 189 -17.84 2.47 -2.87
CA PRO A 189 -19.18 2.96 -2.58
C PRO A 189 -20.07 2.84 -3.82
N HIS A 190 -21.34 2.51 -3.60
CA HIS A 190 -22.38 2.44 -4.64
C HIS A 190 -23.55 3.36 -4.29
N GLY A 191 -24.28 3.81 -5.32
CA GLY A 191 -25.41 4.72 -5.16
C GLY A 191 -24.98 6.14 -4.77
N GLY A 192 -25.65 6.71 -3.76
CA GLY A 192 -25.39 8.05 -3.23
C GLY A 192 -24.18 8.13 -2.29
N ILE A 193 -23.64 7.00 -1.84
CA ILE A 193 -22.49 6.98 -0.93
C ILE A 193 -21.26 7.59 -1.62
N ARG A 194 -20.55 8.45 -0.90
CA ARG A 194 -19.32 9.09 -1.38
C ARG A 194 -18.24 9.07 -0.32
N ARG A 195 -17.02 9.40 -0.74
CA ARG A 195 -15.89 9.60 0.18
C ARG A 195 -15.99 10.99 0.82
N SER A 196 -15.57 11.09 2.08
CA SER A 196 -15.46 12.35 2.83
C SER A 196 -14.52 13.38 2.19
N ALA A 197 -13.57 12.93 1.34
CA ALA A 197 -12.72 13.80 0.52
C ALA A 197 -12.30 13.11 -0.78
N PRO A 198 -11.83 13.87 -1.80
CA PRO A 198 -11.36 13.31 -3.07
C PRO A 198 -10.13 12.41 -2.92
N ALA A 199 -9.24 12.70 -1.97
CA ALA A 199 -8.12 11.83 -1.68
C ALA A 199 -8.60 10.60 -0.87
N PRO A 200 -8.52 9.38 -1.42
CA PRO A 200 -9.05 8.20 -0.74
C PRO A 200 -8.24 7.85 0.52
N ASN A 201 -6.96 8.23 0.54
CA ASN A 201 -6.07 8.00 1.67
C ASN A 201 -6.50 8.84 2.88
N CYS A 202 -6.97 8.15 3.92
CA CYS A 202 -7.59 8.73 5.13
C CYS A 202 -9.03 9.23 4.95
N SER A 203 -9.74 8.81 3.91
CA SER A 203 -11.19 9.05 3.78
C SER A 203 -12.05 7.99 4.49
N TYR A 204 -13.30 8.35 4.75
CA TYR A 204 -14.38 7.48 5.19
C TYR A 204 -15.60 7.67 4.28
N PHE A 205 -16.57 6.77 4.34
CA PHE A 205 -17.81 6.86 3.59
C PHE A 205 -18.82 7.75 4.30
N VAL A 206 -19.50 8.58 3.51
CA VAL A 206 -20.53 9.52 3.95
C VAL A 206 -21.72 9.47 2.99
N ASN A 207 -22.82 10.12 3.35
CA ASN A 207 -24.02 10.23 2.50
C ASN A 207 -24.69 8.87 2.21
N TRP A 208 -24.76 8.00 3.22
CA TRP A 208 -25.52 6.77 3.14
C TRP A 208 -26.97 7.04 3.57
N THR A 209 -27.86 7.23 2.59
CA THR A 209 -29.22 7.76 2.82
C THR A 209 -30.32 6.92 2.18
N SER A 210 -29.98 5.95 1.33
CA SER A 210 -30.92 5.08 0.64
C SER A 210 -30.64 3.61 0.94
N ARG A 211 -31.67 2.75 0.85
CA ARG A 211 -31.54 1.29 1.04
C ARG A 211 -30.96 0.59 -0.18
N GLU A 212 -30.98 1.28 -1.31
CA GLU A 212 -30.39 0.88 -2.58
C GLU A 212 -28.88 1.17 -2.61
N ASP A 213 -28.39 2.02 -1.70
CA ASP A 213 -26.96 2.27 -1.50
C ASP A 213 -26.25 1.07 -0.84
N SER A 214 -24.99 0.85 -1.20
CA SER A 214 -24.16 -0.20 -0.58
C SER A 214 -22.66 0.12 -0.61
N MET A 215 -21.90 -0.60 0.20
CA MET A 215 -20.43 -0.54 0.22
C MET A 215 -19.88 -1.94 0.04
N THR A 216 -18.89 -2.11 -0.84
CA THR A 216 -18.37 -3.45 -1.16
C THR A 216 -16.86 -3.56 -1.08
N TRP A 217 -16.37 -4.71 -0.63
CA TRP A 217 -14.96 -5.10 -0.70
C TRP A 217 -14.84 -6.45 -1.40
N ASP A 218 -14.01 -6.54 -2.44
CA ASP A 218 -13.64 -7.82 -3.03
C ASP A 218 -12.58 -8.47 -2.13
N ILE A 219 -12.99 -9.52 -1.40
CA ILE A 219 -12.14 -10.18 -0.40
C ILE A 219 -11.84 -11.61 -0.80
N GLU A 220 -10.70 -12.12 -0.31
CA GLU A 220 -10.36 -13.54 -0.37
C GLU A 220 -10.19 -14.08 1.05
N VAL A 221 -11.14 -14.91 1.46
CA VAL A 221 -11.13 -15.56 2.78
C VAL A 221 -10.14 -16.72 2.74
N ALA A 222 -9.06 -16.63 3.52
CA ALA A 222 -8.01 -17.65 3.57
C ALA A 222 -8.42 -18.88 4.39
N THR A 223 -9.23 -18.68 5.44
CA THR A 223 -9.61 -19.72 6.41
C THR A 223 -11.12 -19.72 6.62
N THR A 224 -11.81 -20.84 6.38
CA THR A 224 -13.22 -20.97 6.78
C THR A 224 -13.35 -20.88 8.30
N GLY A 225 -14.30 -20.11 8.82
CA GLY A 225 -14.51 -20.01 10.28
C GLY A 225 -15.53 -18.96 10.70
N GLY A 226 -15.66 -18.77 12.01
CA GLY A 226 -16.42 -17.66 12.59
C GLY A 226 -15.57 -16.40 12.66
N TYR A 227 -16.14 -15.27 12.24
CA TYR A 227 -15.50 -13.97 12.22
C TYR A 227 -16.31 -13.01 13.07
N GLU A 228 -15.70 -12.42 14.09
CA GLU A 228 -16.30 -11.25 14.74
C GLU A 228 -16.22 -10.06 13.79
N VAL A 229 -17.36 -9.39 13.66
CA VAL A 229 -17.57 -8.28 12.74
C VAL A 229 -17.78 -7.01 13.54
N GLU A 230 -16.89 -6.05 13.33
CA GLU A 230 -16.98 -4.71 13.90
C GLU A 230 -17.11 -3.67 12.78
N VAL A 231 -17.91 -2.62 13.00
CA VAL A 231 -18.03 -1.47 12.09
C VAL A 231 -17.63 -0.21 12.83
N GLN A 232 -16.69 0.55 12.29
CA GLN A 232 -16.34 1.87 12.82
C GLN A 232 -17.22 2.94 12.20
N TYR A 233 -18.00 3.64 13.03
CA TYR A 233 -19.05 4.53 12.57
C TYR A 233 -19.19 5.81 13.40
N THR A 234 -19.87 6.79 12.81
CA THR A 234 -20.56 7.89 13.50
C THR A 234 -21.98 8.01 12.94
N CYS A 235 -22.94 8.43 13.74
CA CYS A 235 -24.34 8.55 13.35
C CYS A 235 -24.97 9.72 14.14
N PRO A 236 -25.59 10.72 13.49
CA PRO A 236 -26.34 11.74 14.21
C PRO A 236 -27.37 11.11 15.15
N GLU A 237 -27.58 11.67 16.35
CA GLU A 237 -28.47 11.07 17.35
C GLU A 237 -29.91 10.88 16.84
N GLN A 238 -30.40 11.84 16.05
CA GLN A 238 -31.72 11.79 15.42
C GLN A 238 -31.85 10.73 14.30
N ASP A 239 -30.73 10.23 13.78
CA ASP A 239 -30.69 9.27 12.67
C ASP A 239 -30.45 7.82 13.15
N ALA A 240 -30.25 7.62 14.46
CA ALA A 240 -30.01 6.31 15.04
C ALA A 240 -31.21 5.36 14.86
N GLY A 241 -30.93 4.06 14.82
CA GLY A 241 -31.93 2.99 14.75
C GLY A 241 -31.97 2.22 13.43
N SER A 242 -31.17 2.61 12.44
CA SER A 242 -31.06 1.90 11.16
C SER A 242 -30.66 0.43 11.35
N THR A 243 -31.28 -0.47 10.58
CA THR A 243 -30.92 -1.89 10.52
C THR A 243 -30.03 -2.12 9.31
N ILE A 244 -28.83 -2.67 9.53
CA ILE A 244 -27.84 -2.94 8.48
C ILE A 244 -27.55 -4.43 8.37
N GLU A 245 -27.02 -4.83 7.22
CA GLU A 245 -26.66 -6.21 6.90
C GLU A 245 -25.30 -6.26 6.22
N LEU A 246 -24.47 -7.19 6.68
CA LEU A 246 -23.25 -7.62 6.01
C LEU A 246 -23.48 -8.98 5.36
N GLU A 247 -23.26 -9.08 4.05
CA GLU A 247 -23.44 -10.30 3.27
C GLU A 247 -22.12 -10.73 2.60
N PHE A 248 -21.87 -12.04 2.58
CA PHE A 248 -20.78 -12.65 1.82
C PHE A 248 -21.15 -14.07 1.41
N LYS A 249 -21.31 -14.28 0.10
CA LYS A 249 -21.57 -15.59 -0.52
C LYS A 249 -22.76 -16.32 0.13
N GLY A 250 -23.83 -15.58 0.44
CA GLY A 250 -25.05 -16.08 1.06
C GLY A 250 -25.00 -16.24 2.59
N SER A 251 -23.85 -16.01 3.24
CA SER A 251 -23.85 -15.76 4.68
C SER A 251 -24.28 -14.33 4.93
N GLU A 252 -25.11 -14.12 5.95
CA GLU A 252 -25.66 -12.80 6.30
C GLU A 252 -25.48 -12.57 7.80
N LEU A 253 -25.21 -11.31 8.18
CA LEU A 253 -25.19 -10.86 9.57
C LEU A 253 -25.86 -9.49 9.65
N THR A 254 -26.93 -9.39 10.43
CA THR A 254 -27.69 -8.15 10.63
C THR A 254 -27.43 -7.53 12.00
N GLY A 255 -27.54 -6.22 12.08
CA GLY A 255 -27.44 -5.51 13.35
C GLY A 255 -28.03 -4.10 13.29
N LYS A 256 -28.20 -3.48 14.45
CA LYS A 256 -28.78 -2.13 14.57
C LYS A 256 -27.72 -1.08 14.91
N VAL A 257 -27.77 0.04 14.22
CA VAL A 257 -27.05 1.28 14.56
C VAL A 257 -27.80 1.97 15.70
N ALA A 258 -27.86 1.32 16.87
CA ALA A 258 -28.82 1.69 17.92
C ALA A 258 -28.48 2.99 18.65
N LYS A 259 -27.19 3.35 18.75
CA LYS A 259 -26.72 4.53 19.46
C LYS A 259 -26.21 5.58 18.49
N GLY A 260 -26.74 6.79 18.62
CA GLY A 260 -26.16 7.99 18.02
C GLY A 260 -24.77 8.30 18.61
N TRP A 261 -23.90 8.80 17.76
CA TRP A 261 -22.58 9.32 18.08
C TRP A 261 -22.07 10.16 16.91
N ASP A 262 -22.12 11.49 17.00
CA ASP A 262 -21.61 12.38 15.96
C ASP A 262 -20.75 13.50 16.57
N PRO A 263 -19.48 13.19 16.91
CA PRO A 263 -18.58 14.18 17.48
C PRO A 263 -18.14 15.20 16.42
N PRO A 264 -17.77 16.42 16.84
CA PRO A 264 -17.27 17.43 15.91
C PRO A 264 -15.99 16.95 15.20
N LEU A 265 -15.78 17.48 14.00
CA LEU A 265 -14.54 17.29 13.26
C LEU A 265 -13.36 17.95 14.00
N TYR A 266 -12.21 17.30 13.99
CA TYR A 266 -10.97 17.88 14.50
C TYR A 266 -10.52 19.02 13.58
N THR A 267 -10.38 20.22 14.14
CA THR A 267 -10.04 21.45 13.40
C THR A 267 -8.57 21.87 13.57
N ASP A 268 -7.83 21.20 14.44
CA ASP A 268 -6.45 21.49 14.85
C ASP A 268 -5.43 20.46 14.30
N GLN A 269 -5.80 19.73 13.25
CA GLN A 269 -4.87 18.81 12.61
C GLN A 269 -3.73 19.59 11.94
N ASP A 270 -2.50 19.08 12.02
CA ASP A 270 -1.25 19.65 11.46
C ASP A 270 -1.23 19.70 9.90
N ARG A 271 -2.42 19.81 9.28
CA ARG A 271 -2.73 19.65 7.84
C ARG A 271 -3.84 20.56 7.33
N VAL A 272 -4.35 21.52 8.11
CA VAL A 272 -5.52 22.37 7.75
C VAL A 272 -5.31 23.26 6.51
N LEU A 273 -4.11 23.29 5.92
CA LEU A 273 -3.83 23.98 4.64
C LEU A 273 -4.05 23.10 3.38
N ARG A 274 -4.43 21.82 3.50
CA ARG A 274 -4.66 20.93 2.34
C ARG A 274 -6.14 20.64 2.14
N ARG A 275 -6.78 21.35 1.20
CA ARG A 275 -8.21 21.27 0.86
C ARG A 275 -8.72 19.91 0.34
N ALA A 276 -7.84 18.92 0.15
CA ALA A 276 -8.17 17.63 -0.45
C ALA A 276 -8.17 16.46 0.54
N GLU A 277 -7.80 16.68 1.80
CA GLU A 277 -7.77 15.66 2.85
C GLU A 277 -9.11 15.65 3.64
N SER A 278 -9.48 14.49 4.19
CA SER A 278 -10.65 14.41 5.07
C SER A 278 -10.31 15.00 6.44
N LEU A 279 -11.20 15.83 6.99
CA LEU A 279 -11.18 16.13 8.41
C LEU A 279 -11.64 14.88 9.16
N MET A 280 -10.90 14.47 10.19
CA MET A 280 -11.25 13.29 10.97
C MET A 280 -12.11 13.68 12.17
N LYS A 281 -12.85 12.72 12.67
CA LYS A 281 -13.57 12.76 13.95
C LYS A 281 -13.41 11.42 14.66
N GLU A 282 -13.86 11.34 15.91
CA GLU A 282 -13.82 10.08 16.66
C GLU A 282 -14.88 9.11 16.15
N PHE A 283 -14.45 7.93 15.69
CA PHE A 283 -15.36 6.84 15.29
C PHE A 283 -15.51 5.85 16.43
N ARG A 284 -16.73 5.40 16.70
CA ARG A 284 -17.01 4.32 17.65
C ARG A 284 -17.15 2.99 16.94
N THR A 285 -16.97 1.92 17.69
CA THR A 285 -17.17 0.55 17.21
C THR A 285 -18.59 0.08 17.48
N LEU A 286 -19.27 -0.37 16.44
CA LEU A 286 -20.46 -1.21 16.50
C LEU A 286 -20.03 -2.68 16.34
N ASN A 287 -20.28 -3.52 17.34
CA ASN A 287 -20.10 -4.96 17.21
C ASN A 287 -21.38 -5.57 16.61
N LEU A 288 -21.28 -6.15 15.43
CA LEU A 288 -22.41 -6.80 14.74
C LEU A 288 -22.60 -8.26 15.16
N GLY A 289 -21.62 -8.85 15.85
CA GLY A 289 -21.63 -10.25 16.26
C GLY A 289 -20.66 -11.10 15.43
N VAL A 290 -20.98 -12.39 15.29
CA VAL A 290 -20.14 -13.37 14.61
C VAL A 290 -20.82 -13.86 13.34
N MET A 291 -20.11 -13.74 12.21
CA MET A 291 -20.52 -14.23 10.89
C MET A 291 -19.65 -15.41 10.49
N ARG A 292 -20.23 -16.46 9.92
CA ARG A 292 -19.44 -17.56 9.36
C ARG A 292 -19.02 -17.21 7.94
N LEU A 293 -17.71 -17.15 7.66
CA LEU A 293 -17.20 -16.95 6.31
C LEU A 293 -16.59 -18.24 5.78
N GLU A 294 -16.99 -18.63 4.58
CA GLU A 294 -16.40 -19.75 3.85
C GLU A 294 -15.18 -19.29 3.04
N LYS A 295 -14.18 -20.16 2.96
CA LYS A 295 -12.95 -19.93 2.19
C LYS A 295 -13.25 -19.57 0.74
N GLY A 296 -12.50 -18.62 0.20
CA GLY A 296 -12.50 -18.25 -1.21
C GLY A 296 -12.77 -16.77 -1.46
N ARG A 297 -12.75 -16.40 -2.74
CA ARG A 297 -13.00 -15.02 -3.18
C ARG A 297 -14.49 -14.72 -3.30
N GLY A 298 -14.88 -13.49 -3.00
CA GLY A 298 -16.24 -12.98 -3.16
C GLY A 298 -16.34 -11.51 -2.78
N LEU A 299 -17.51 -10.93 -3.04
CA LEU A 299 -17.80 -9.56 -2.66
C LEU A 299 -18.45 -9.54 -1.27
N LEU A 300 -17.81 -8.87 -0.32
CA LEU A 300 -18.38 -8.55 0.98
C LEU A 300 -19.20 -7.28 0.82
N THR A 301 -20.50 -7.34 1.09
CA THR A 301 -21.45 -6.24 0.84
C THR A 301 -22.07 -5.77 2.14
N LEU A 302 -21.95 -4.47 2.43
CA LEU A 302 -22.66 -3.81 3.53
C LEU A 302 -23.79 -2.96 2.97
N ARG A 303 -25.03 -3.21 3.43
CA ARG A 303 -26.26 -2.52 2.98
C ARG A 303 -27.22 -2.24 4.14
N ALA A 304 -28.22 -1.40 3.91
CA ALA A 304 -29.23 -1.03 4.89
C ALA A 304 -30.57 -1.70 4.56
N LEU A 305 -31.20 -2.32 5.54
CA LEU A 305 -32.52 -2.93 5.43
C LEU A 305 -33.62 -1.93 5.83
N GLU A 306 -33.33 -1.09 6.83
CA GLU A 306 -34.25 -0.09 7.38
C GLU A 306 -33.49 1.19 7.72
N ILE A 307 -34.10 2.35 7.41
CA ILE A 307 -33.55 3.68 7.70
C ILE A 307 -34.68 4.52 8.32
N PRO A 308 -34.86 4.51 9.65
CA PRO A 308 -35.92 5.29 10.31
C PRO A 308 -35.61 6.79 10.36
N GLY A 309 -34.32 7.16 10.29
CA GLY A 309 -33.82 8.53 10.24
C GLY A 309 -33.59 9.04 8.83
N LYS A 310 -32.75 10.08 8.69
CA LYS A 310 -32.35 10.64 7.39
C LYS A 310 -31.12 9.97 6.78
N SER A 311 -30.30 9.31 7.59
CA SER A 311 -29.07 8.65 7.18
C SER A 311 -28.79 7.41 8.03
N VAL A 312 -27.90 6.54 7.56
CA VAL A 312 -27.50 5.33 8.29
C VAL A 312 -26.34 5.64 9.25
N MET A 313 -25.21 6.07 8.70
CA MET A 313 -23.98 6.43 9.40
C MET A 313 -22.96 7.04 8.43
N ASP A 314 -21.95 7.73 8.95
CA ASP A 314 -20.64 7.77 8.29
C ASP A 314 -19.84 6.54 8.72
N MET A 315 -19.18 5.87 7.76
CA MET A 315 -18.52 4.59 7.99
C MET A 315 -17.03 4.64 7.62
N ARG A 316 -16.15 4.34 8.58
CA ARG A 316 -14.70 4.37 8.38
C ARG A 316 -14.12 3.03 7.93
N MET A 317 -14.53 1.93 8.57
CA MET A 317 -14.08 0.59 8.22
C MET A 317 -15.00 -0.50 8.77
N VAL A 318 -14.97 -1.67 8.11
CA VAL A 318 -15.36 -2.95 8.70
C VAL A 318 -14.10 -3.64 9.22
N VAL A 319 -14.16 -4.35 10.34
CA VAL A 319 -13.06 -5.18 10.83
C VAL A 319 -13.57 -6.60 10.99
N LEU A 320 -12.86 -7.54 10.37
CA LEU A 320 -13.12 -8.97 10.50
C LEU A 320 -12.05 -9.59 11.38
N THR A 321 -12.45 -10.26 12.47
CA THR A 321 -11.53 -10.99 13.34
C THR A 321 -11.87 -12.47 13.36
N LEU A 322 -11.03 -13.30 12.72
CA LEU A 322 -11.16 -14.75 12.73
C LEU A 322 -11.08 -15.25 14.18
N LYS A 323 -12.16 -15.85 14.67
CA LYS A 323 -12.18 -16.54 15.96
C LYS A 323 -11.35 -17.80 15.84
N LYS A 324 -10.59 -18.10 16.90
CA LYS A 324 -9.90 -19.39 16.98
C LYS A 324 -10.97 -20.49 16.93
N PRO A 325 -10.78 -21.54 16.11
CA PRO A 325 -11.70 -22.66 16.04
C PRO A 325 -11.85 -23.36 17.38
#